data_AF-A0A073JTB4-F1
#
_entry.id   AF-A0A073JTB4-F1
#
_cell.length_a   1.000
_cell.length_b   1.000
_cell.length_c   1.000
_cell.angle_alpha   90.00
_cell.angle_beta   90.00
_cell.angle_gamma   90.00
#
_symmetry.space_group_name_H-M   'P 1'
#
loop_
_entity.id
_entity.type
_entity.pdbx_description
1 polymer ?
#
loop_
_entity_poly.entity_id
_entity_poly.type
_entity_poly.pdbx_seq_one_letter_code
_entity_poly.pdbx_strand_id
1 'polypeptide(L)'
;MLIKPEAKQLTRFWIPMNHLGFRTQKIVEGEYIGEHNGVHLMIYFNEELCMHVVSEATTGYGIVNSFNPQFAIKKAKRRIDTNKERVDLWINATNAKFGALNDIISVK
;
A
#
# COMPACT_ATOMS: atom_id res chain seq x y z
N MET A 1 10.12 -7.48 -9.17
CA MET A 1 10.71 -8.35 -8.12
C MET A 1 9.79 -9.55 -7.97
N LEU A 2 10.26 -10.78 -8.24
CA LEU A 2 9.45 -12.00 -8.17
C LEU A 2 9.32 -12.43 -6.69
N ILE A 3 8.16 -12.17 -6.07
CA ILE A 3 7.90 -12.56 -4.68
C ILE A 3 7.46 -14.03 -4.68
N LYS A 4 8.28 -14.92 -4.11
CA LYS A 4 7.94 -16.34 -3.89
C LYS A 4 6.94 -16.50 -2.72
N PRO A 5 6.05 -17.50 -2.71
CA PRO A 5 4.88 -17.52 -1.82
C PRO A 5 5.09 -18.10 -0.41
N GLU A 6 6.30 -18.46 0.01
CA GLU A 6 6.49 -19.33 1.19
C GLU A 6 7.36 -18.70 2.28
N ALA A 7 6.80 -17.68 2.91
CA ALA A 7 6.94 -17.27 4.31
C ALA A 7 6.18 -15.94 4.43
N LYS A 8 5.58 -15.63 5.58
CA LYS A 8 5.10 -14.27 5.88
C LYS A 8 6.31 -13.34 5.98
N GLN A 9 6.91 -13.01 4.85
CA GLN A 9 8.14 -12.25 4.78
C GLN A 9 7.77 -10.78 4.93
N LEU A 10 8.05 -10.25 6.11
CA LEU A 10 8.03 -8.81 6.32
C LEU A 10 9.01 -8.18 5.35
N THR A 11 8.49 -7.30 4.49
CA THR A 11 9.24 -6.60 3.47
C THR A 11 9.11 -5.11 3.74
N ARG A 12 10.24 -4.40 3.66
CA ARG A 12 10.25 -2.94 3.75
C ARG A 12 9.72 -2.37 2.45
N PHE A 13 8.78 -1.45 2.56
CA PHE A 13 8.24 -0.74 1.40
C PHE A 13 7.87 0.70 1.78
N TRP A 14 7.72 1.54 0.77
CA TRP A 14 7.46 2.95 0.93
C TRP A 14 5.96 3.23 0.97
N ILE A 15 5.54 4.11 1.88
CA ILE A 15 4.18 4.65 1.91
C ILE A 15 4.21 6.17 1.77
N PRO A 16 3.24 6.77 1.05
CA PRO A 16 3.08 8.21 1.02
C PRO A 16 2.53 8.72 2.36
N MET A 17 3.14 9.74 2.92
CA MET A 17 2.66 10.44 4.12
C MET A 17 2.33 11.90 3.79
N ASN A 18 1.37 12.48 4.49
CA ASN A 18 1.08 13.92 4.41
C ASN A 18 1.48 14.58 5.72
N HIS A 19 2.49 15.44 5.71
CA HIS A 19 2.91 16.19 6.89
C HIS A 19 3.02 17.68 6.57
N LEU A 20 2.23 18.52 7.26
CA LEU A 20 2.24 19.99 7.11
C LEU A 20 2.10 20.49 5.66
N GLY A 21 1.26 19.83 4.85
CA GLY A 21 1.05 20.18 3.43
C GLY A 21 2.14 19.67 2.48
N PHE A 22 3.28 19.22 3.01
CA PHE A 22 4.31 18.50 2.25
C PHE A 22 4.06 17.00 2.33
N ARG A 23 4.14 16.31 1.19
CA ARG A 23 3.94 14.85 1.16
C ARG A 23 5.29 14.15 1.09
N THR A 24 5.67 13.48 2.19
CA THR A 24 6.93 12.73 2.34
C THR A 24 6.69 11.23 2.12
N GLN A 25 7.76 10.42 2.13
CA GLN A 25 7.67 8.96 2.09
C GLN A 25 8.23 8.39 3.40
N LYS A 26 7.55 7.40 3.99
CA LYS A 26 8.06 6.63 5.15
C LYS A 26 8.29 5.18 4.70
N ILE A 27 9.43 4.60 5.09
CA ILE A 27 9.63 3.16 4.98
C ILE A 27 8.89 2.50 6.13
N VAL A 28 8.04 1.53 5.82
CA VAL A 28 7.37 0.68 6.81
C VAL A 28 7.66 -0.78 6.50
N GLU A 29 7.61 -1.62 7.54
CA GLU A 29 7.64 -3.06 7.39
C GLU A 29 6.20 -3.57 7.24
N GLY A 30 5.93 -4.32 6.17
CA GLY A 30 4.63 -4.92 5.93
C GLY A 30 4.72 -6.31 5.34
N GLU A 31 3.60 -7.02 5.42
CA GLU A 31 3.43 -8.36 4.89
C GLU A 31 2.71 -8.30 3.54
N TYR A 32 3.23 -8.99 2.53
CA TYR A 32 2.51 -9.20 1.28
C TYR A 32 1.40 -10.21 1.47
N ILE A 33 0.16 -9.84 1.14
CA ILE A 33 -1.03 -10.66 1.40
C ILE A 33 -1.68 -11.19 0.12
N GLY A 34 -1.00 -11.04 -1.01
CA GLY A 34 -1.43 -11.52 -2.32
C GLY A 34 -2.01 -10.44 -3.22
N GLU A 35 -2.44 -10.88 -4.40
CA GLU A 35 -3.09 -10.03 -5.40
C GLU A 35 -4.61 -10.18 -5.30
N HIS A 36 -5.34 -9.09 -5.54
CA HIS A 36 -6.79 -9.11 -5.68
C HIS A 36 -7.22 -8.19 -6.83
N ASN A 37 -7.83 -8.75 -7.87
CA ASN A 37 -8.24 -8.06 -9.10
C ASN A 37 -7.14 -7.18 -9.73
N GLY A 38 -5.93 -7.71 -9.89
CA GLY A 38 -4.80 -6.97 -10.46
C GLY A 38 -4.12 -5.99 -9.51
N VAL A 39 -4.57 -5.88 -8.25
CA VAL A 39 -3.96 -5.01 -7.24
C VAL A 39 -3.14 -5.87 -6.28
N HIS A 40 -1.83 -5.68 -6.25
CA HIS A 40 -0.93 -6.32 -5.30
C HIS A 40 -1.06 -5.67 -3.93
N LEU A 41 -1.37 -6.45 -2.89
CA LEU A 41 -1.72 -5.90 -1.58
C LEU A 41 -0.63 -6.16 -0.53
N MET A 42 -0.33 -5.13 0.24
CA MET A 42 0.50 -5.16 1.43
C MET A 42 -0.33 -4.79 2.65
N ILE A 43 -0.04 -5.38 3.81
CA ILE A 43 -0.57 -4.95 5.11
C ILE A 43 0.56 -4.55 6.04
N TYR A 44 0.38 -3.45 6.77
CA TYR A 44 1.32 -2.96 7.77
C TYR A 44 0.58 -2.28 8.91
N PHE A 45 1.26 -2.09 10.04
CA PHE A 45 0.72 -1.29 11.14
C PHE A 45 1.19 0.17 10.98
N ASN A 46 0.25 1.11 10.98
CA ASN A 46 0.55 2.53 10.98
C ASN A 46 0.50 3.04 12.43
N GLU A 47 1.67 3.43 12.96
CA GLU A 47 1.85 3.91 14.33
C GLU A 47 1.10 5.21 14.63
N GLU A 48 1.00 6.12 13.65
CA GLU A 48 0.30 7.40 13.82
C GLU A 48 -1.21 7.21 13.94
N LEU A 49 -1.75 6.23 13.19
CA LEU A 49 -3.17 5.91 13.18
C LEU A 49 -3.55 4.85 14.23
N CYS A 50 -2.56 4.17 14.82
CA CYS A 50 -2.76 2.98 15.66
C CYS A 50 -3.64 1.91 14.99
N MET A 51 -3.48 1.71 13.67
CA MET A 51 -4.34 0.83 12.87
C MET A 51 -3.53 0.03 11.83
N HIS A 52 -4.04 -1.14 11.46
CA HIS A 52 -3.54 -1.87 10.30
C HIS A 52 -4.07 -1.23 9.02
N VAL A 53 -3.18 -0.97 8.08
CA VAL A 53 -3.48 -0.39 6.77
C VAL A 53 -3.21 -1.44 5.71
N VAL A 54 -4.14 -1.60 4.77
CA VAL A 54 -3.91 -2.37 3.54
C VAL A 54 -3.68 -1.38 2.41
N SER A 55 -2.55 -1.51 1.73
CA SER A 55 -2.13 -0.65 0.63
C SER A 55 -1.81 -1.44 -0.63
N GLU A 56 -1.79 -0.75 -1.76
CA GLU A 56 -1.19 -1.28 -2.98
C GLU A 56 0.35 -1.31 -2.84
N ALA A 57 0.98 -2.41 -3.28
CA ALA A 57 2.36 -2.75 -2.97
C ALA A 57 3.39 -1.83 -3.65
N THR A 58 3.11 -1.35 -4.86
CA THR A 58 4.05 -0.58 -5.68
C THR A 58 4.08 0.89 -5.28
N THR A 59 2.90 1.46 -5.04
CA THR A 59 2.70 2.89 -4.77
C THR A 59 2.58 3.21 -3.29
N GLY A 60 2.38 2.18 -2.45
CA GLY A 60 2.09 2.36 -1.03
C GLY A 60 0.71 2.99 -0.77
N TYR A 61 -0.13 3.12 -1.79
CA TYR A 61 -1.43 3.77 -1.67
C TYR A 61 -2.33 3.03 -0.67
N GLY A 62 -2.62 3.65 0.47
CA GLY A 62 -3.51 3.10 1.49
C GLY A 62 -4.95 2.99 1.00
N ILE A 63 -5.44 1.77 0.79
CA ILE A 63 -6.79 1.50 0.30
C ILE A 63 -7.79 1.60 1.45
N VAL A 64 -7.47 0.95 2.58
CA VAL A 64 -8.31 0.94 3.79
C VAL A 64 -7.47 0.72 5.05
N ASN A 65 -8.06 1.01 6.21
CA ASN A 65 -7.50 0.69 7.50
C ASN A 65 -8.53 0.02 8.44
N SER A 66 -8.04 -0.66 9.47
CA SER A 66 -8.83 -1.22 10.57
C SER A 66 -7.94 -1.57 11.77
N PHE A 67 -8.51 -1.58 12.98
CA PHE A 67 -7.83 -2.12 14.18
C PHE A 67 -7.52 -3.61 14.08
N ASN A 68 -8.32 -4.38 13.33
CA ASN A 68 -8.08 -5.80 13.13
C ASN A 68 -7.53 -6.04 11.71
N PRO A 69 -6.40 -6.74 11.56
CA PRO A 69 -5.77 -6.94 10.26
C PRO A 69 -6.67 -7.73 9.30
N GLN A 70 -7.39 -8.75 9.77
CA GLN A 70 -8.29 -9.54 8.91
C GLN A 70 -9.46 -8.71 8.39
N PHE A 71 -9.98 -7.78 9.20
CA PHE A 71 -11.02 -6.86 8.75
C PHE A 71 -10.49 -5.85 7.75
N ALA A 72 -9.27 -5.34 7.93
CA ALA A 72 -8.63 -4.47 6.93
C ALA A 72 -8.54 -5.19 5.57
N ILE A 73 -8.09 -6.45 5.55
CA ILE A 73 -7.97 -7.25 4.32
C ILE A 73 -9.33 -7.45 3.65
N LYS A 74 -10.34 -7.93 4.39
CA LYS A 74 -11.69 -8.16 3.85
C LYS A 74 -12.30 -6.86 3.29
N LYS A 75 -12.12 -5.75 4.01
CA LYS A 75 -12.61 -4.43 3.59
C LYS A 75 -11.88 -3.93 2.34
N ALA A 76 -10.58 -4.20 2.20
CA ALA A 76 -9.79 -3.84 1.03
C ALA A 76 -10.31 -4.55 -0.21
N LYS A 77 -10.46 -5.88 -0.14
CA LYS A 77 -10.99 -6.70 -1.23
C LYS A 77 -12.38 -6.22 -1.67
N ARG A 78 -13.29 -6.03 -0.71
CA ARG A 78 -14.63 -5.49 -0.98
C ARG A 78 -14.59 -4.10 -1.64
N ARG A 79 -13.67 -3.22 -1.21
CA ARG A 79 -13.53 -1.87 -1.79
C ARG A 79 -13.07 -1.94 -3.24
N ILE A 80 -12.13 -2.84 -3.54
CA ILE A 80 -11.65 -3.10 -4.90
C ILE A 80 -12.78 -3.69 -5.75
N ASP A 81 -13.51 -4.68 -5.26
CA ASP A 81 -14.62 -5.30 -5.98
C ASP A 81 -15.75 -4.31 -6.29
N THR A 82 -16.04 -3.41 -5.35
CA THR A 82 -17.16 -2.45 -5.49
C THR A 82 -16.79 -1.28 -6.41
N ASN A 83 -15.53 -0.88 -6.47
CA ASN A 83 -15.13 0.34 -7.18
C ASN A 83 -13.71 0.27 -7.71
N LYS A 84 -13.45 -0.73 -8.55
CA LYS A 84 -12.12 -0.99 -9.12
C LYS A 84 -11.57 0.21 -9.88
N GLU A 85 -12.36 0.80 -10.78
CA GLU A 85 -11.93 1.94 -11.58
C GLU A 85 -11.44 3.11 -10.73
N ARG A 86 -12.15 3.43 -9.64
CA ARG A 86 -11.73 4.52 -8.74
C ARG A 86 -10.47 4.17 -7.96
N VAL A 87 -10.32 2.91 -7.53
CA VAL A 87 -9.10 2.45 -6.87
C VAL A 87 -7.92 2.53 -7.83
N ASP A 88 -8.08 2.04 -9.06
CA ASP A 88 -7.05 2.09 -10.10
C ASP A 88 -6.69 3.55 -10.46
N LEU A 89 -7.68 4.44 -10.58
CA LEU A 89 -7.45 5.89 -10.77
C LEU A 89 -6.64 6.50 -9.62
N TRP A 90 -6.91 6.10 -8.37
CA TRP A 90 -6.19 6.60 -7.21
C TRP A 90 -4.77 6.06 -7.11
N ILE A 91 -4.57 4.79 -7.44
CA ILE A 91 -3.24 4.18 -7.58
C ILE A 91 -2.46 4.90 -8.69
N ASN A 92 -3.06 5.09 -9.86
CA ASN A 92 -2.44 5.78 -10.99
C ASN A 92 -2.11 7.24 -10.69
N ALA A 93 -3.01 7.97 -10.01
CA ALA A 93 -2.74 9.35 -9.60
C ALA A 93 -1.62 9.43 -8.54
N THR A 94 -1.57 8.46 -7.64
CA THR A 94 -0.47 8.31 -6.68
C THR A 94 0.83 8.02 -7.43
N ASN A 95 0.83 7.07 -8.35
CA ASN A 95 2.01 6.76 -9.17
C ASN A 95 2.44 7.94 -10.05
N ALA A 96 1.54 8.68 -10.68
CA ALA A 96 1.92 9.86 -11.48
C ALA A 96 2.53 10.98 -10.62
N LYS A 97 2.02 11.15 -9.39
CA LYS A 97 2.49 12.18 -8.46
C LYS A 97 3.82 11.82 -7.78
N PHE A 98 4.09 10.53 -7.58
CA PHE A 98 5.26 10.03 -6.85
C PHE A 98 6.25 9.23 -7.70
N GLY A 99 5.90 8.86 -8.93
CA GLY A 99 6.71 8.01 -9.82
C GLY A 99 8.07 8.63 -10.12
N ALA A 100 8.11 9.95 -10.33
CA ALA A 100 9.38 10.68 -10.49
C ALA A 100 10.27 10.65 -9.23
N LEU A 101 9.69 10.55 -8.03
CA LEU A 101 10.44 10.38 -6.78
C LEU A 101 10.90 8.93 -6.59
N ASN A 102 10.07 7.94 -6.98
CA ASN A 102 10.44 6.52 -6.92
C ASN A 102 11.55 6.17 -7.92
N ASP A 103 11.57 6.79 -9.11
CA ASP A 103 12.64 6.61 -10.11
C ASP A 103 13.99 7.15 -9.62
N ILE A 104 13.99 8.25 -8.87
CA ILE A 104 15.21 8.85 -8.29
C ILE A 104 15.73 8.02 -7.11
N ILE A 105 14.86 7.31 -6.39
CA ILE A 105 15.20 6.61 -5.15
C ILE A 105 15.47 5.11 -5.37
N SER A 106 14.96 4.50 -6.47
CA SER A 106 15.29 3.10 -6.80
C SER A 106 16.70 2.90 -7.38
N VAL A 107 17.44 3.99 -7.62
CA VAL A 107 18.88 3.97 -7.92
C VAL A 107 19.68 4.31 -6.67
N LYS A 108 19.71 3.40 -5.70
CA LYS A 108 20.87 3.06 -4.86
C LYS A 108 20.60 1.89 -3.92
#